data_AF-F6BLT3-F1
#
_entry.id   AF-F6BLT3-F1
#
_cell.length_a   1.000
_cell.length_b   1.000
_cell.length_c   1.000
_cell.angle_alpha   90.00
_cell.angle_beta   90.00
_cell.angle_gamma   90.00
#
_symmetry.space_group_name_H-M   'P 1'
#
loop_
_entity.id
_entity.type
_entity.pdbx_description
1 polymer ?
#
loop_
_entity_poly.entity_id
_entity_poly.type
_entity_poly.pdbx_seq_one_letter_code
_entity_poly.pdbx_strand_id
1 'polypeptide(L)'
;MKDGLYDMAVNMGQYFVKNKLTNILDVVINLFESARKTSANENEAKTKFFSMLNLINKDPFMLGGGKPYKEAFKKFVEGYLSIFKNAECRNRDFARLTTDEMFYVLCWANRYVKSFEHSKRSS
;
A
#
# COMPACT_ATOMS: atom_id res chain seq x y z
N MET A 1 5.14 -2.44 21.98
CA MET A 1 4.30 -2.97 20.88
C MET A 1 4.03 -1.93 19.78
N LYS A 2 3.97 -0.62 20.10
CA LYS A 2 3.81 0.46 19.08
C LYS A 2 5.05 0.72 18.23
N ASP A 3 6.25 0.43 18.74
CA ASP A 3 7.51 0.76 18.07
C ASP A 3 7.69 -0.03 16.76
N GLY A 4 7.35 -1.32 16.75
CA GLY A 4 7.49 -2.17 15.55
C GLY A 4 6.56 -1.78 14.37
N LEU A 5 5.37 -1.23 14.66
CA LEU A 5 4.45 -0.77 13.62
C LEU A 5 4.94 0.53 12.98
N TYR A 6 5.46 1.44 13.81
CA TYR A 6 6.03 2.68 13.31
C TYR A 6 7.28 2.40 12.46
N ASP A 7 8.17 1.53 12.92
CA ASP A 7 9.36 1.12 12.17
C ASP A 7 8.97 0.49 10.82
N MET A 8 7.94 -0.37 10.79
CA MET A 8 7.43 -0.92 9.53
C MET A 8 6.89 0.17 8.60
N ALA A 9 6.15 1.15 9.14
CA ALA A 9 5.64 2.27 8.38
C ALA A 9 6.76 3.14 7.79
N VAL A 10 7.81 3.40 8.56
CA VAL A 10 9.01 4.12 8.10
C VAL A 10 9.73 3.31 7.02
N ASN A 11 9.93 2.01 7.21
CA ASN A 11 10.57 1.13 6.23
C ASN A 11 9.77 1.07 4.92
N MET A 12 8.44 1.01 5.01
CA MET A 12 7.56 1.12 3.85
C MET A 12 7.71 2.49 3.19
N GLY A 13 7.63 3.59 3.94
CA GLY A 13 7.81 4.95 3.40
C GLY A 13 9.15 5.14 2.67
N GLN A 14 10.25 4.64 3.25
CA GLN A 14 11.58 4.62 2.63
C GLN A 14 11.59 3.80 1.34
N TYR A 15 10.95 2.64 1.31
CA TYR A 15 10.80 1.84 0.09
C TYR A 15 10.10 2.66 -1.01
N PHE A 16 9.01 3.35 -0.68
CA PHE A 16 8.27 4.19 -1.63
C PHE A 16 9.13 5.34 -2.19
N VAL A 17 9.83 6.05 -1.31
CA VAL A 17 10.75 7.14 -1.69
C VAL A 17 11.87 6.61 -2.59
N LYS A 18 12.57 5.56 -2.18
CA LYS A 18 13.71 4.97 -2.92
C LYS A 18 13.29 4.50 -4.31
N ASN A 19 12.09 3.96 -4.43
CA ASN A 19 11.56 3.41 -5.68
C ASN A 19 10.73 4.40 -6.51
N LYS A 20 10.64 5.67 -6.09
CA LYS A 20 9.85 6.74 -6.76
C LYS A 20 8.37 6.38 -6.93
N LEU A 21 7.77 5.78 -5.89
CA LEU A 21 6.38 5.32 -5.87
C LEU A 21 5.44 6.30 -5.16
N THR A 22 5.88 7.53 -4.91
CA THR A 22 5.32 8.40 -3.87
C THR A 22 3.87 8.83 -4.11
N ASN A 23 3.38 8.72 -5.35
CA ASN A 23 2.05 9.17 -5.75
C ASN A 23 0.92 8.12 -5.64
N ILE A 24 1.22 6.85 -5.35
CA ILE A 24 0.18 5.80 -5.35
C ILE A 24 -0.42 5.50 -3.96
N LEU A 25 0.19 5.97 -2.87
CA LEU A 25 -0.22 5.59 -1.50
C LEU A 25 -1.64 6.04 -1.16
N ASP A 26 -2.04 7.23 -1.60
CA ASP A 26 -3.40 7.71 -1.38
C ASP A 26 -4.45 6.77 -2.01
N VAL A 27 -4.19 6.23 -3.20
CA VAL A 27 -5.08 5.24 -3.83
C VAL A 27 -5.05 3.90 -3.09
N VAL A 28 -3.89 3.42 -2.67
CA VAL A 28 -3.79 2.18 -1.89
C VAL A 28 -4.57 2.30 -0.57
N ILE A 29 -4.45 3.42 0.13
CA ILE A 29 -5.20 3.71 1.37
C ILE A 29 -6.70 3.73 1.09
N ASN A 30 -7.14 4.39 0.02
CA ASN A 30 -8.57 4.45 -0.34
C ASN A 30 -9.15 3.06 -0.66
N LEU A 31 -8.40 2.21 -1.37
CA LEU A 31 -8.80 0.82 -1.63
C LEU A 31 -8.90 0.02 -0.33
N PHE A 32 -7.96 0.21 0.59
CA PHE A 32 -7.98 -0.45 1.89
C PHE A 32 -9.18 -0.02 2.75
N GLU A 33 -9.46 1.28 2.82
CA GLU A 33 -10.65 1.80 3.50
C GLU A 33 -11.94 1.26 2.89
N SER A 34 -12.03 1.24 1.55
CA SER A 34 -13.20 0.70 0.85
C SER A 34 -13.42 -0.78 1.18
N ALA A 35 -12.35 -1.58 1.18
CA ALA A 35 -12.41 -2.98 1.59
C ALA A 35 -12.86 -3.13 3.04
N ARG A 36 -12.36 -2.33 3.98
CA ARG A 36 -12.79 -2.35 5.39
C ARG A 36 -14.26 -1.99 5.56
N LYS A 37 -14.72 -0.90 4.94
CA LYS A 37 -16.12 -0.40 5.06
C LYS A 37 -17.15 -1.37 4.50
N THR A 38 -16.76 -2.21 3.54
CA THR A 38 -17.67 -3.13 2.83
C THR A 38 -17.54 -4.59 3.27
N SER A 39 -16.79 -4.86 4.34
CA SER A 39 -16.56 -6.22 4.85
C SER A 39 -17.25 -6.45 6.18
N ALA A 40 -17.72 -7.68 6.42
CA ALA A 40 -18.35 -8.06 7.67
C ALA A 40 -17.33 -8.39 8.78
N ASN A 41 -16.11 -8.76 8.41
CA ASN A 41 -15.05 -9.12 9.36
C ASN A 41 -13.64 -8.83 8.81
N GLU A 42 -12.63 -9.00 9.67
CA GLU A 42 -11.22 -8.70 9.36
C GLU A 42 -10.68 -9.53 8.19
N ASN A 43 -10.98 -10.82 8.16
CA ASN A 43 -10.42 -11.75 7.19
C ASN A 43 -10.96 -11.46 5.78
N GLU A 44 -12.25 -11.12 5.72
CA GLU A 44 -12.91 -10.65 4.51
C GLU A 44 -12.31 -9.32 4.02
N ALA A 45 -12.07 -8.35 4.92
CA ALA A 45 -11.46 -7.07 4.57
C ALA A 45 -10.06 -7.23 3.96
N LYS A 46 -9.21 -8.07 4.56
CA LYS A 46 -7.88 -8.38 4.02
C LYS A 46 -7.97 -9.04 2.64
N THR A 47 -8.84 -10.04 2.52
CA THR A 47 -9.03 -10.78 1.26
C THR A 47 -9.53 -9.86 0.15
N LYS A 48 -10.53 -9.02 0.42
CA LYS A 48 -11.06 -8.01 -0.51
C LYS A 48 -9.99 -7.01 -0.91
N PHE A 49 -9.23 -6.48 0.04
CA PHE A 49 -8.16 -5.53 -0.24
C PHE A 49 -7.11 -6.12 -1.19
N PHE A 50 -6.56 -7.29 -0.87
CA PHE A 50 -5.55 -7.92 -1.74
C PHE A 50 -6.12 -8.34 -3.10
N SER A 51 -7.39 -8.74 -3.15
CA SER A 51 -8.09 -9.04 -4.41
C SER A 51 -8.24 -7.81 -5.29
N MET A 52 -8.62 -6.66 -4.71
CA MET A 52 -8.68 -5.38 -5.43
C MET A 52 -7.30 -4.97 -5.98
N LEU A 53 -6.25 -5.07 -5.16
CA LEU A 53 -4.89 -4.77 -5.61
C LEU A 53 -4.47 -5.68 -6.77
N ASN A 54 -4.73 -6.99 -6.68
CA ASN A 54 -4.40 -7.94 -7.74
C ASN A 54 -5.19 -7.68 -9.03
N LEU A 55 -6.49 -7.41 -8.91
CA LEU A 55 -7.36 -7.09 -10.05
C LEU A 55 -6.84 -5.86 -10.80
N ILE A 56 -6.58 -4.78 -10.07
CA ILE A 56 -6.06 -3.54 -10.61
C ILE A 56 -4.66 -3.73 -11.23
N ASN A 57 -3.82 -4.56 -10.62
CA ASN A 57 -2.50 -4.86 -11.16
C ASN A 57 -2.57 -5.65 -12.49
N LYS A 58 -3.57 -6.53 -12.64
CA LYS A 58 -3.82 -7.29 -13.88
C LYS A 58 -4.46 -6.43 -14.97
N ASP A 59 -5.28 -5.46 -14.58
CA ASP A 59 -5.89 -4.49 -15.48
C ASP A 59 -5.54 -3.04 -15.08
N PRO A 60 -4.35 -2.54 -15.46
CA PRO A 60 -3.92 -1.19 -15.12
C PRO A 60 -4.74 -0.08 -15.79
N PHE A 61 -5.71 -0.39 -16.68
CA PHE A 61 -6.64 0.61 -17.19
C PHE A 61 -7.65 1.05 -16.12
N MET A 62 -7.88 0.22 -15.11
CA MET A 62 -8.66 0.59 -13.91
C MET A 62 -7.99 1.67 -13.08
N LEU A 63 -6.65 1.80 -13.15
CA LEU A 63 -5.94 2.95 -12.62
C LEU A 63 -5.96 4.06 -13.66
N GLY A 64 -6.54 5.20 -13.27
CA GLY A 64 -6.24 6.47 -13.92
C GLY A 64 -4.74 6.79 -13.86
N GLY A 65 -4.33 7.86 -14.55
CA GLY A 65 -2.95 8.32 -14.55
C GLY A 65 -2.07 7.72 -15.66
N GLY A 66 -0.87 8.27 -15.81
CA GLY A 66 0.07 7.90 -16.87
C GLY A 66 0.84 6.60 -16.62
N LYS A 67 1.60 6.15 -17.61
CA LYS A 67 2.46 4.95 -17.54
C LYS A 67 3.33 4.87 -16.26
N PRO A 68 4.00 5.94 -15.80
CA PRO A 68 4.80 5.89 -14.57
C PRO A 68 3.99 5.56 -13.32
N TYR A 69 2.75 6.03 -13.24
CA TYR A 69 1.84 5.76 -12.12
C TYR A 69 1.47 4.27 -12.06
N LYS A 70 1.15 3.70 -13.22
CA LYS A 70 0.80 2.29 -13.37
C LYS A 70 1.99 1.36 -13.05
N GLU A 71 3.18 1.73 -13.52
CA GLU A 71 4.42 1.02 -13.18
C GLU A 71 4.73 1.09 -11.68
N ALA A 72 4.50 2.24 -11.06
CA ALA A 72 4.69 2.40 -9.62
C ALA A 72 3.74 1.48 -8.83
N PHE A 73 2.45 1.45 -9.20
CA PHE A 73 1.46 0.58 -8.59
C PHE A 73 1.86 -0.89 -8.70
N LYS A 74 2.23 -1.34 -9.91
CA LYS A 74 2.71 -2.69 -10.15
C LYS A 74 3.91 -3.05 -9.28
N LYS A 75 4.89 -2.16 -9.18
CA LYS A 75 6.10 -2.37 -8.36
C LYS A 75 5.79 -2.44 -6.86
N PHE A 76 4.73 -1.79 -6.38
CA PHE A 76 4.27 -1.98 -5.01
C PHE A 76 3.59 -3.33 -4.81
N VAL A 77 2.62 -3.68 -5.66
CA VAL A 77 1.84 -4.92 -5.55
C VAL A 77 2.73 -6.17 -5.71
N GLU A 78 3.52 -6.22 -6.77
CA GLU A 78 4.37 -7.37 -7.07
C GLU A 78 5.70 -7.34 -6.31
N GLY A 79 6.26 -6.15 -6.07
CA GLY A 79 7.57 -6.01 -5.42
C GLY A 79 7.50 -6.02 -3.91
N TYR A 80 6.69 -5.15 -3.31
CA TYR A 80 6.64 -4.99 -1.84
C TYR A 80 5.70 -6.01 -1.18
N LEU A 81 4.48 -6.14 -1.71
CA LEU A 81 3.48 -7.07 -1.16
C LEU A 81 3.66 -8.50 -1.68
N SER A 82 4.39 -8.66 -2.80
CA SER A 82 4.61 -9.95 -3.45
C SER A 82 3.29 -10.66 -3.79
N ILE A 83 2.30 -9.89 -4.24
CA ILE A 83 0.99 -10.38 -4.68
C ILE A 83 1.08 -10.71 -6.17
N PHE A 84 0.77 -11.96 -6.52
CA PHE A 84 0.73 -12.46 -7.90
C PHE A 84 -0.63 -13.11 -8.20
N LYS A 85 -0.64 -14.34 -8.74
CA LYS A 85 -1.84 -14.97 -9.31
C LYS A 85 -3.03 -15.10 -8.34
N ASN A 86 -2.79 -15.42 -7.06
CA ASN A 86 -3.83 -15.81 -6.10
C ASN A 86 -4.30 -14.69 -5.16
N ALA A 87 -3.94 -13.43 -5.40
CA ALA A 87 -4.26 -12.31 -4.49
C ALA A 87 -3.77 -12.52 -3.04
N GLU A 88 -2.78 -13.38 -2.84
CA GLU A 88 -2.19 -13.65 -1.53
C GLU A 88 -0.98 -12.72 -1.29
N CYS A 89 -0.97 -12.01 -0.17
CA CYS A 89 0.17 -11.19 0.25
C CYS A 89 1.26 -12.09 0.84
N ARG A 90 2.41 -12.16 0.16
CA ARG A 90 3.56 -12.96 0.63
C ARG A 90 4.53 -12.18 1.52
N ASN A 91 4.35 -10.87 1.63
CA ASN A 91 4.98 -10.09 2.69
C ASN A 91 4.34 -10.47 4.03
N ARG A 92 4.92 -11.48 4.69
CA ARG A 92 4.36 -12.09 5.92
C ARG A 92 4.20 -11.08 7.04
N ASP A 93 5.13 -10.14 7.16
CA ASP A 93 5.12 -9.15 8.23
C ASP A 93 3.91 -8.23 8.06
N PHE A 94 3.67 -7.74 6.84
CA PHE A 94 2.48 -6.93 6.55
C PHE A 94 1.18 -7.76 6.61
N ALA A 95 1.18 -9.00 6.09
CA ALA A 95 -0.02 -9.84 6.03
C ALA A 95 -0.53 -10.30 7.41
N ARG A 96 0.35 -10.40 8.41
CA ARG A 96 0.01 -10.78 9.80
C ARG A 96 -0.67 -9.67 10.59
N LEU A 97 -0.51 -8.42 10.18
CA LEU A 97 -1.13 -7.27 10.84
C LEU A 97 -2.66 -7.39 10.83
N THR A 98 -3.30 -6.95 11.90
CA THR A 98 -4.75 -6.66 11.92
C THR A 98 -5.11 -5.56 10.93
N THR A 99 -6.40 -5.40 10.62
CA THR A 99 -6.80 -4.34 9.67
C THR A 99 -6.52 -2.93 10.18
N ASP A 100 -6.58 -2.72 11.50
CA ASP A 100 -6.24 -1.44 12.12
C ASP A 100 -4.74 -1.15 12.04
N GLU A 101 -3.90 -2.17 12.26
CA GLU A 101 -2.45 -2.06 12.15
C GLU A 101 -2.01 -1.84 10.69
N MET A 102 -2.61 -2.53 9.73
CA MET A 102 -2.39 -2.26 8.29
C MET A 102 -2.75 -0.81 7.95
N PHE A 103 -3.90 -0.32 8.43
CA PHE A 103 -4.31 1.07 8.19
C PHE A 103 -3.30 2.05 8.77
N TYR A 104 -2.88 1.81 10.01
CA TYR A 104 -1.89 2.61 10.71
C TYR A 104 -0.58 2.68 9.91
N VAL A 105 -0.06 1.53 9.48
CA VAL A 105 1.18 1.44 8.70
C VAL A 105 1.08 2.19 7.37
N LEU A 106 -0.01 2.01 6.63
CA LEU A 106 -0.22 2.69 5.35
C LEU A 106 -0.30 4.23 5.52
N CYS A 107 -1.07 4.70 6.51
CA CYS A 107 -1.22 6.12 6.79
C CYS A 107 0.10 6.79 7.24
N TRP A 108 0.88 6.12 8.09
CA TRP A 108 2.19 6.63 8.50
C TRP A 108 3.23 6.59 7.39
N ALA A 109 3.23 5.55 6.55
CA ALA A 109 4.07 5.49 5.36
C ALA A 109 3.76 6.66 4.40
N ASN A 110 2.47 6.96 4.20
CA ASN A 110 2.03 8.10 3.39
C ASN A 110 2.48 9.44 3.98
N ARG A 111 2.39 9.60 5.30
CA ARG A 111 2.89 10.80 5.99
C ARG A 111 4.41 10.96 5.82
N TYR A 112 5.17 9.87 5.94
CA TYR A 112 6.61 9.86 5.73
C TYR A 112 6.96 10.33 4.30
N VAL A 113 6.31 9.74 3.30
CA VAL A 113 6.51 10.07 1.89
C VAL A 113 6.21 11.55 1.62
N LYS A 114 5.08 12.07 2.10
CA LYS A 114 4.69 13.48 1.93
C LYS A 114 5.67 14.43 2.61
N SER A 115 6.18 14.08 3.80
CA SER A 115 7.21 14.87 4.49
C SER A 115 8.51 14.95 3.67
N PHE A 116 8.91 13.84 3.05
CA PHE A 116 10.11 13.80 2.22
C PHE A 116 9.97 14.60 0.91
N GLU A 117 8.79 14.57 0.29
CA GLU A 117 8.52 15.40 -0.89
C GLU A 117 8.50 16.90 -0.55
N HIS A 118 7.98 17.27 0.62
CA HIS A 118 7.99 18.64 1.09
C HIS A 118 9.42 19.16 1.31
N SER A 119 10.28 18.39 2.00
CA SER A 119 11.68 18.79 2.22
C SER A 119 12.46 18.99 0.92
N LYS A 120 12.17 18.18 -0.11
CA LYS A 120 12.79 18.32 -1.43
C LYS A 120 12.38 19.57 -2.20
N ARG A 121 11.19 20.10 -1.96
CA ARG A 121 10.71 21.33 -2.63
C ARG A 121 11.21 22.60 -1.96
N SER A 122 11.60 22.49 -0.69
CA SER A 122 12.14 23.58 0.13
C SER A 122 13.68 23.68 0.10
N SER A 123 14.36 22.74 -0.58
CA SER A 123 15.81 22.73 -0.80
C SER A 123 16.13 23.20 -2.21
#